data_AF-H6WSM4-F1
#
_entry.id   AF-H6WSM4-F1
#
_cell.length_a   1.000
_cell.length_b   1.000
_cell.length_c   1.000
_cell.angle_alpha   90.00
_cell.angle_beta   90.00
_cell.angle_gamma   90.00
#
_symmetry.space_group_name_H-M   'P 1'
#
loop_
_entity.id
_entity.type
_entity.pdbx_description
1 polymer ?
#
loop_
_entity_poly.entity_id
_entity_poly.type
_entity_poly.pdbx_seq_one_letter_code
_entity_poly.pdbx_strand_id
1 'polypeptide(L)'
;MLRALTSARAALGSRAAGWVRTMASHPLLVPPPEVLLKPMSVPNRLLLGPGPSNLAPRILEAGALQMIGHMHKEMYEIMDEI
;
A
#
# COMPACT_ATOMS: atom_id res chain seq x y z
N MET A 1 7.48 -7.18 48.28
CA MET A 1 6.61 -6.02 47.98
C MET A 1 6.98 -5.51 46.58
N LEU A 2 6.43 -6.10 45.51
CA LEU A 2 6.76 -5.72 44.12
C LEU A 2 5.47 -5.26 43.44
N ARG A 3 5.36 -3.96 43.14
CA ARG A 3 4.18 -3.36 42.50
C ARG A 3 4.22 -3.63 41.00
N ALA A 4 3.16 -4.27 40.48
CA ALA A 4 2.92 -4.42 39.05
C ALA A 4 2.43 -3.08 38.45
N LEU A 5 3.08 -2.61 37.39
CA LEU A 5 2.63 -1.47 36.59
C LEU A 5 1.73 -2.01 35.47
N THR A 6 0.43 -1.78 35.60
CA THR A 6 -0.55 -2.04 34.54
C THR A 6 -0.42 -0.98 33.44
N SER A 7 -0.03 -1.40 32.24
CA SER A 7 -0.08 -0.56 31.03
C SER A 7 -1.54 -0.32 30.64
N ALA A 8 -2.03 0.91 30.84
CA ALA A 8 -3.32 1.33 30.32
C ALA A 8 -3.16 1.66 28.83
N ARG A 9 -3.66 0.78 27.96
CA ARG A 9 -3.72 1.04 26.51
C ARG A 9 -4.93 1.93 26.25
N ALA A 10 -4.70 3.21 26.00
CA ALA A 10 -5.74 4.13 25.56
C ALA A 10 -6.30 3.63 24.22
N ALA A 11 -7.54 3.13 24.24
CA ALA A 11 -8.30 2.89 23.02
C ALA A 11 -8.66 4.27 22.44
N LEU A 12 -7.85 4.73 21.48
CA LEU A 12 -8.15 5.91 20.70
C LEU A 12 -9.35 5.56 19.80
N GLY A 13 -10.55 5.80 20.30
CA GLY A 13 -11.78 5.66 19.52
C GLY A 13 -11.68 6.50 18.25
N SER A 14 -12.05 5.92 17.11
CA SER A 14 -12.15 6.60 15.82
C SER A 14 -13.31 7.60 15.84
N ARG A 15 -13.10 8.74 16.49
CA ARG A 15 -13.95 9.92 16.36
C ARG A 15 -13.35 10.80 15.26
N ALA A 16 -13.72 10.50 14.02
CA ALA A 16 -13.52 11.42 12.92
C ALA A 16 -14.61 11.23 11.85
N ALA A 17 -15.88 11.37 12.23
CA ALA A 17 -16.84 12.01 11.33
C ALA A 17 -16.60 13.52 11.41
N GLY A 18 -15.37 13.92 11.09
CA GLY A 18 -15.00 15.32 10.93
C GLY A 18 -15.74 15.83 9.71
N TRP A 19 -16.27 17.04 9.81
CA TRP A 19 -16.87 17.80 8.74
C TRP A 19 -15.82 18.01 7.64
N VAL A 20 -15.65 17.03 6.74
CA VAL A 20 -14.79 17.18 5.58
C VAL A 20 -15.48 18.22 4.69
N ARG A 21 -14.84 19.38 4.50
CA ARG A 21 -15.27 20.34 3.47
C ARG A 21 -14.99 19.70 2.12
N THR A 22 -15.95 18.96 1.59
CA THR A 22 -15.89 18.42 0.23
C THR A 22 -16.11 19.58 -0.74
N MET A 23 -15.24 19.72 -1.76
CA MET A 23 -15.42 20.70 -2.86
C MET A 23 -16.57 20.33 -3.81
N ALA A 24 -17.30 19.25 -3.52
CA ALA A 24 -18.42 18.79 -4.30
C ALA A 24 -19.68 19.62 -4.01
N SER A 25 -20.48 19.88 -5.05
CA SER A 25 -21.79 20.51 -4.93
C SER A 25 -22.84 19.62 -4.26
N HIS A 26 -22.55 18.32 -4.12
CA HIS A 26 -23.42 17.30 -3.56
C HIS A 26 -22.63 16.37 -2.63
N PRO A 27 -23.27 15.79 -1.60
CA PRO A 27 -22.60 14.87 -0.68
C PRO A 27 -22.17 13.58 -1.38
N LEU A 28 -20.99 13.07 -1.03
CA LEU A 28 -20.56 11.74 -1.44
C LEU A 28 -21.36 10.70 -0.64
N LEU A 29 -22.11 9.84 -1.34
CA LEU A 29 -22.92 8.79 -0.73
C LEU A 29 -22.11 7.57 -0.28
N VAL A 30 -20.93 7.38 -0.87
CA VAL A 30 -20.04 6.26 -0.58
C VAL A 30 -18.97 6.73 0.40
N PRO A 31 -18.93 6.19 1.64
CA PRO A 31 -17.87 6.53 2.58
C PRO A 31 -16.54 5.90 2.15
N PRO A 32 -15.39 6.41 2.64
CA PRO A 32 -14.10 5.77 2.44
C PRO A 32 -14.13 4.32 2.98
N PRO A 33 -13.66 3.32 2.22
CA PRO A 33 -13.71 1.93 2.65
C PRO A 33 -12.71 1.67 3.78
N GLU A 34 -13.20 1.24 4.94
CA GLU A 34 -12.39 1.02 6.15
C GLU A 34 -11.25 0.00 5.95
N VAL A 35 -11.43 -0.96 5.02
CA VAL A 35 -10.42 -1.99 4.74
C VAL A 35 -9.11 -1.41 4.20
N LEU A 36 -9.16 -0.29 3.48
CA LEU A 36 -7.97 0.37 2.92
C LEU A 36 -7.17 1.17 3.97
N LEU A 37 -7.71 1.33 5.18
CA LEU A 37 -6.99 1.96 6.29
C LEU A 37 -6.01 1.00 6.96
N LYS A 38 -6.07 -0.30 6.67
CA LYS A 38 -5.16 -1.31 7.19
C LYS A 38 -3.89 -1.38 6.31
N PRO A 39 -2.68 -1.54 6.89
CA PRO A 39 -1.48 -1.75 6.11
C PRO A 39 -1.60 -2.96 5.18
N MET A 40 -1.07 -2.83 3.96
CA MET A 40 -1.01 -3.95 3.02
C MET A 40 -0.02 -5.01 3.53
N SER A 41 -0.42 -6.28 3.47
CA SER A 41 0.41 -7.41 3.87
C SER A 41 0.24 -8.56 2.90
N VAL A 42 1.36 -9.13 2.44
CA VAL A 42 1.39 -10.28 1.53
C VAL A 42 2.27 -11.35 2.17
N PRO A 43 1.82 -12.62 2.26
CA PRO A 43 2.61 -13.69 2.85
C PRO A 43 3.76 -14.13 1.93
N ASN A 44 4.93 -14.37 2.51
CA ASN A 44 6.05 -14.98 1.79
C ASN A 44 5.78 -16.47 1.56
N ARG A 45 5.65 -16.88 0.29
CA ARG A 45 5.41 -18.27 -0.10
C ARG A 45 6.40 -18.70 -1.18
N LEU A 46 6.85 -19.94 -1.10
CA LEU A 46 7.58 -20.59 -2.18
C LEU A 46 6.56 -21.15 -3.20
N LEU A 47 6.61 -20.66 -4.43
CA LEU A 47 5.68 -20.95 -5.51
C LEU A 47 6.28 -22.02 -6.43
N LEU A 48 5.87 -23.28 -6.24
CA LEU A 48 6.32 -24.45 -7.01
C LEU A 48 5.25 -24.99 -7.98
N GLY A 49 4.21 -24.21 -8.26
CA GLY A 49 3.17 -24.54 -9.24
C GLY A 49 3.60 -24.24 -10.68
N PRO A 50 2.72 -24.45 -11.68
CA PRO A 50 3.01 -24.18 -13.09
C PRO A 50 3.16 -22.69 -13.43
N GLY A 51 2.93 -21.80 -12.47
CA GLY A 51 3.04 -20.35 -12.63
C GLY A 51 1.93 -19.60 -11.87
N PRO A 52 2.17 -18.34 -11.44
CA PRO A 52 3.42 -17.57 -11.53
C PRO A 52 4.53 -18.08 -10.59
N SER A 53 5.78 -17.74 -10.88
CA SER A 53 6.97 -18.11 -10.08
C SER A 53 7.39 -17.00 -9.10
N ASN A 54 8.25 -17.32 -8.14
CA ASN A 54 8.89 -16.30 -7.30
C ASN A 54 9.84 -15.42 -8.13
N LEU A 55 9.78 -14.10 -7.92
CA LEU A 55 10.65 -13.15 -8.59
C LEU A 55 12.06 -13.15 -8.00
N ALA A 56 13.07 -13.01 -8.86
CA ALA A 56 14.44 -12.76 -8.41
C ALA A 56 14.54 -11.39 -7.70
N PRO A 57 15.45 -11.21 -6.73
CA PRO A 57 15.60 -9.94 -5.99
C PRO A 57 15.74 -8.71 -6.90
N ARG A 58 16.52 -8.81 -8.00
CA ARG A 58 16.68 -7.73 -8.97
C ARG A 58 15.37 -7.25 -9.60
N ILE A 59 14.42 -8.17 -9.86
CA ILE A 59 13.13 -7.84 -10.48
C ILE A 59 12.19 -7.20 -9.44
N LEU A 60 12.26 -7.64 -8.17
CA LEU A 60 11.53 -7.01 -7.07
C LEU A 60 11.94 -5.55 -6.89
N GLU A 61 13.25 -5.28 -6.87
CA GLU A 61 13.77 -3.90 -6.77
C GLU A 61 13.40 -3.05 -7.99
N ALA A 62 13.39 -3.63 -9.20
CA ALA A 62 12.98 -2.92 -10.41
C ALA A 62 11.51 -2.45 -10.34
N GLY A 63 10.63 -3.22 -9.67
CA GLY A 63 9.23 -2.83 -9.45
C GLY A 63 9.02 -1.65 -8.52
N ALA A 64 10.05 -1.25 -7.75
CA ALA A 64 10.02 -0.11 -6.85
C ALA A 64 10.66 1.16 -7.45
N LEU A 65 11.15 1.10 -8.69
CA LEU A 65 11.75 2.26 -9.36
C LEU A 65 10.71 3.34 -9.69
N GLN A 66 11.19 4.58 -9.76
CA GLN A 66 10.34 5.74 -10.06
C GLN A 66 9.80 5.66 -11.49
N MET A 67 8.55 6.10 -11.68
CA MET A 67 7.97 6.20 -13.01
C MET A 67 8.70 7.24 -13.88
N ILE A 68 9.01 6.86 -15.11
CA ILE A 68 9.50 7.74 -16.18
C ILE A 68 8.41 7.96 -17.22
N GLY A 69 8.52 9.03 -18.01
CA GLY A 69 7.59 9.29 -19.11
C GLY A 69 7.69 8.21 -20.18
N HIS A 70 6.55 7.67 -20.62
CA HIS A 70 6.51 6.54 -21.57
C HIS A 70 7.07 6.86 -22.97
N MET A 71 7.27 8.14 -23.32
CA MET A 71 7.88 8.59 -24.59
C MET A 71 9.30 9.16 -24.39
N HIS A 72 9.87 9.02 -23.20
CA HIS A 72 11.24 9.45 -22.94
C HIS A 72 12.24 8.55 -23.68
N LYS A 73 13.42 9.08 -24.00
CA LYS A 73 14.47 8.36 -24.71
C LYS A 73 14.85 7.07 -23.97
N GLU A 74 14.97 7.15 -22.65
CA GLU A 74 15.32 6.05 -21.75
C GLU A 74 14.27 4.93 -21.80
N MET A 75 12.99 5.24 -22.02
CA MET A 75 11.96 4.22 -22.18
C MET A 75 12.14 3.44 -23.48
N TYR A 76 12.51 4.11 -24.58
CA TYR A 76 12.83 3.44 -25.83
C TYR A 76 14.11 2.60 -25.72
N GLU A 77 15.13 3.09 -25.00
CA GLU A 77 16.34 2.31 -24.71
C GLU A 77 15.98 1.01 -23.96
N ILE A 78 15.11 1.07 -22.95
CA ILE A 78 14.61 -0.13 -22.24
C ILE A 78 13.88 -1.08 -23.20
N MET A 79 13.07 -0.57 -24.14
CA MET A 79 12.36 -1.40 -25.11
C MET A 79 13.28 -2.07 -26.12
N ASP A 80 14.37 -1.40 -26.51
CA ASP A 80 15.37 -1.94 -27.44
C ASP A 80 16.24 -3.04 -26.79
N GLU A 81 16.31 -3.09 -25.46
CA GLU A 81 17.03 -4.13 -24.69
C GLU A 81 16.24 -5.44 -24.47
N ILE A 82 14.95 -5.48 -24.85
CA ILE A 82 14.04 -6.65 -24.70
C ILE A 82 14.18 -7.60 -25.89
#